data_AF-A0A142BHU5-F1
#
_entry.id   AF-A0A142BHU5-F1
#
_cell.length_a   1.000
_cell.length_b   1.000
_cell.length_c   1.000
_cell.angle_alpha   90.00
_cell.angle_beta   90.00
_cell.angle_gamma   90.00
#
_symmetry.space_group_name_H-M   'P 1'
#
loop_
_entity.id
_entity.type
_entity.pdbx_description
1 polymer ?
#
loop_
_entity_poly.entity_id
_entity_poly.type
_entity_poly.pdbx_seq_one_letter_code
_entity_poly.pdbx_strand_id
1 'polypeptide(L)'
;MSKIDKFIRWLVAIWFMALIINTHQASASPAGQKTVQQETTAKPGQFLQQKLANGTLKKGSLVILDLDDTTITTPEGQWLGRSEMFYRLVDKEQRRSPDRTRQEIVNDIDPLLSFVYSRVPVQLTDSILPEVIQQLNSQNVLVIGMTARGMPVADVTRSQLKEVGITFSDTGAERLIALPEDRHFIVEHGVVMAGQGNKKGEVLTALINEKVLPVPEQVMLIDDRDRHLNTVRDALERFDPTITYRPVLCNYLKDKKRFNAIESEQQLFDFLYQWRDDKEVAHFVEQDAYSQGFIARCRNIPDRQKQCEGLQKQFGVQPAL
;
A
#
# COMPACT_ATOMS: atom_id res chain seq x y z
N MET A 1 -1.56 -15.00 51.34
CA MET A 1 -0.56 -14.34 50.48
C MET A 1 -0.70 -12.84 50.62
N SER A 2 0.37 -12.15 50.96
CA SER A 2 0.33 -10.71 51.17
C SER A 2 0.18 -9.99 49.82
N LYS A 3 -0.31 -8.74 49.81
CA LYS A 3 -0.36 -7.91 48.58
C LYS A 3 1.02 -7.73 47.94
N ILE A 4 2.09 -7.86 48.73
CA ILE A 4 3.48 -7.76 48.29
C ILE A 4 3.87 -8.96 47.41
N ASP A 5 3.41 -10.17 47.74
CA ASP A 5 3.74 -11.39 46.97
C ASP A 5 3.13 -11.37 45.56
N LYS A 6 1.96 -10.77 45.40
CA LYS A 6 1.31 -10.61 44.08
C LYS A 6 2.02 -9.57 43.22
N PHE A 7 2.51 -8.49 43.83
CA PHE A 7 3.22 -7.42 43.12
C PHE A 7 4.60 -7.88 42.63
N ILE A 8 5.34 -8.64 43.44
CA ILE A 8 6.64 -9.20 43.05
C ILE A 8 6.48 -10.20 41.89
N ARG A 9 5.47 -11.08 41.93
CA ARG A 9 5.19 -12.01 40.82
C ARG A 9 4.83 -11.29 39.52
N TRP A 10 4.11 -10.18 39.60
CA TRP A 10 3.75 -9.36 38.43
C TRP A 10 4.98 -8.67 37.83
N LEU A 11 5.88 -8.13 38.66
CA LEU A 11 7.15 -7.53 38.19
C LEU A 11 8.09 -8.57 37.55
N VAL A 12 8.21 -9.76 38.13
CA VAL A 12 9.05 -10.84 37.55
C VAL A 12 8.48 -11.32 36.21
N ALA A 13 7.15 -11.39 36.05
CA ALA A 13 6.51 -11.74 34.78
C ALA A 13 6.75 -10.66 33.70
N ILE A 14 6.73 -9.38 34.06
CA ILE A 14 7.07 -8.28 33.13
C ILE A 14 8.55 -8.32 32.75
N TRP A 15 9.43 -8.62 33.69
CA TRP A 15 10.87 -8.72 33.42
C TRP A 15 11.19 -9.91 32.51
N PHE A 16 10.53 -11.06 32.69
CA PHE A 16 10.65 -12.20 31.79
C PHE A 16 10.07 -11.94 30.40
N MET A 17 8.93 -11.22 30.30
CA MET A 17 8.39 -10.82 28.99
C MET A 17 9.30 -9.80 28.29
N ALA A 18 9.89 -8.85 29.01
CA ALA A 18 10.87 -7.92 28.45
C ALA A 18 12.17 -8.63 27.99
N LEU A 19 12.57 -9.71 28.67
CA LEU A 19 13.73 -10.51 28.27
C LEU A 19 13.46 -11.39 27.03
N ILE A 20 12.22 -11.84 26.82
CA ILE A 20 11.82 -12.63 25.64
C ILE A 20 11.60 -11.74 24.41
N ILE A 21 11.25 -10.46 24.59
CA ILE A 21 11.01 -9.52 23.49
C ILE A 21 12.33 -8.96 22.90
N ASN A 22 13.46 -9.06 23.61
CA ASN A 22 14.74 -8.50 23.14
C ASN A 22 15.74 -9.53 22.58
N THR A 23 15.33 -10.79 22.43
CA THR A 23 16.06 -11.76 21.61
C THR A 23 15.51 -11.77 20.19
N HIS A 24 15.59 -10.62 19.51
CA HIS A 24 15.78 -10.68 18.06
C HIS A 24 17.14 -11.30 17.84
N GLN A 25 17.14 -12.63 17.66
CA GLN A 25 18.27 -13.35 17.11
C GLN A 25 18.67 -12.60 15.83
N ALA A 26 19.85 -12.00 15.86
CA ALA A 26 20.61 -11.74 14.65
C ALA A 26 20.89 -13.12 14.05
N SER A 27 19.93 -13.64 13.27
CA SER A 27 20.14 -14.80 12.43
C SER A 27 21.28 -14.42 11.49
N ALA A 28 22.45 -15.03 11.70
CA ALA A 28 23.56 -14.88 10.78
C ALA A 28 23.03 -15.23 9.39
N SER A 29 23.00 -14.24 8.49
CA SER A 29 22.53 -14.45 7.12
C SER A 29 23.32 -15.63 6.54
N PRO A 30 22.65 -16.64 5.94
CA PRO A 30 23.33 -17.71 5.25
C PRO A 30 24.32 -17.10 4.24
N ALA A 31 25.53 -17.65 4.19
CA ALA A 31 26.72 -17.07 3.57
C ALA A 31 26.69 -16.93 2.03
N GLY A 32 25.53 -16.77 1.40
CA GLY A 32 25.36 -16.84 -0.06
C GLY A 32 24.92 -15.55 -0.73
N GLN A 33 24.20 -14.65 -0.05
CA GLN A 33 23.54 -13.55 -0.76
C GLN A 33 24.28 -12.21 -0.68
N LYS A 34 24.43 -11.58 -1.84
CA LYS A 34 24.93 -10.21 -1.98
C LYS A 34 23.77 -9.22 -1.76
N THR A 35 23.24 -9.16 -0.55
CA THR A 35 22.33 -8.07 -0.17
C THR A 35 23.16 -6.80 -0.05
N VAL A 36 22.85 -5.81 -0.87
CA VAL A 36 23.52 -4.50 -0.81
C VAL A 36 22.93 -3.70 0.34
N GLN A 37 23.73 -2.82 0.94
CA GLN A 37 23.26 -1.86 1.94
C GLN A 37 22.03 -1.10 1.40
N GLN A 38 21.01 -0.99 2.24
CA GLN A 38 19.80 -0.25 1.90
C GLN A 38 20.13 1.21 1.60
N GLU A 39 19.63 1.70 0.46
CA GLU A 39 19.75 3.10 0.05
C GLU A 39 18.44 3.84 0.36
N THR A 40 18.45 5.17 0.24
CA THR A 40 17.24 5.99 0.45
C THR A 40 17.11 7.04 -0.65
N THR A 41 15.87 7.38 -1.03
CA THR A 41 15.62 8.47 -1.98
C THR A 41 14.27 9.15 -1.74
N ALA A 42 14.20 10.47 -1.93
CA ALA A 42 12.93 11.20 -1.99
C ALA A 42 12.42 11.37 -3.44
N LYS A 43 13.24 10.99 -4.41
CA LYS A 43 13.06 11.24 -5.85
C LYS A 43 13.42 9.98 -6.65
N PRO A 44 12.46 9.03 -6.78
CA PRO A 44 12.73 7.74 -7.41
C PRO A 44 13.23 7.84 -8.86
N GLY A 45 12.71 8.79 -9.65
CA GLY A 45 13.13 9.02 -11.03
C GLY A 45 14.59 9.49 -11.12
N GLN A 46 14.97 10.51 -10.34
CA GLN A 46 16.35 11.00 -10.27
C GLN A 46 17.33 9.92 -9.80
N PHE A 47 16.92 9.15 -8.79
CA PHE A 47 17.71 8.03 -8.29
C PHE A 47 17.93 6.97 -9.37
N LEU A 48 16.86 6.54 -10.04
CA LEU A 48 16.94 5.56 -11.12
C LEU A 48 17.79 6.06 -12.30
N GLN A 49 17.66 7.34 -12.67
CA GLN A 49 18.49 7.95 -13.71
C GLN A 49 19.98 7.90 -13.35
N GLN A 50 20.33 8.20 -12.10
CA GLN A 50 21.71 8.08 -11.62
C GLN A 50 22.22 6.63 -11.67
N LYS A 51 21.39 5.66 -11.25
CA LYS A 51 21.72 4.22 -11.27
C LYS A 51 21.82 3.65 -12.70
N LEU A 52 21.09 4.23 -13.64
CA LEU A 52 21.23 3.91 -15.06
C LEU A 52 22.54 4.48 -15.61
N ALA A 53 22.80 5.77 -15.37
CA ALA A 53 23.98 6.47 -15.87
C ALA A 53 25.31 5.88 -15.37
N ASN A 54 25.34 5.36 -14.14
CA ASN A 54 26.53 4.73 -13.58
C ASN A 54 26.65 3.21 -13.87
N GLY A 55 25.74 2.65 -14.67
CA GLY A 55 25.74 1.24 -15.05
C GLY A 55 25.32 0.26 -13.95
N THR A 56 24.74 0.74 -12.85
CA THR A 56 24.19 -0.13 -11.80
C THR A 56 23.00 -0.91 -12.34
N LEU A 57 22.10 -0.26 -13.09
CA LEU A 57 20.96 -0.89 -13.77
C LEU A 57 21.34 -1.22 -15.21
N LYS A 58 21.14 -2.48 -15.59
CA LYS A 58 21.53 -3.05 -16.90
C LYS A 58 20.55 -4.12 -17.35
N LYS A 59 20.66 -4.60 -18.59
CA LYS A 59 19.90 -5.76 -19.07
C LYS A 59 19.93 -6.92 -18.06
N GLY A 60 18.78 -7.53 -17.79
CA GLY A 60 18.63 -8.58 -16.78
C GLY A 60 18.28 -8.07 -15.37
N SER A 61 18.22 -6.75 -15.18
CA SER A 61 17.71 -6.14 -13.95
C SER A 61 16.19 -6.05 -13.96
N LEU A 62 15.59 -6.24 -12.79
CA LEU A 62 14.20 -5.93 -12.49
C LEU A 62 14.13 -4.76 -11.52
N VAL A 63 13.44 -3.70 -11.90
CA VAL A 63 13.07 -2.59 -11.04
C VAL A 63 11.61 -2.76 -10.65
N ILE A 64 11.32 -2.71 -9.36
CA ILE A 64 9.98 -2.74 -8.81
C ILE A 64 9.76 -1.41 -8.12
N LEU A 65 8.71 -0.70 -8.52
CA LEU A 65 8.28 0.54 -7.88
C LEU A 65 7.01 0.26 -7.09
N ASP A 66 7.03 0.56 -5.80
CA ASP A 66 5.77 0.79 -5.11
C ASP A 66 4.99 1.93 -5.76
N LEU A 67 3.66 1.88 -5.70
CA LEU A 67 2.83 2.90 -6.32
C LEU A 67 2.52 4.04 -5.37
N ASP A 68 1.96 3.73 -4.20
CA ASP A 68 1.36 4.69 -3.28
C ASP A 68 2.43 5.42 -2.46
N ASP A 69 2.49 6.74 -2.60
CA ASP A 69 3.51 7.58 -1.94
C ASP A 69 4.96 7.31 -2.39
N THR A 70 5.15 6.43 -3.39
CA THR A 70 6.44 6.16 -4.06
C THR A 70 6.44 6.58 -5.52
N THR A 71 5.50 6.13 -6.36
CA THR A 71 5.39 6.53 -7.78
C THR A 71 4.42 7.69 -7.96
N ILE A 72 3.24 7.56 -7.36
CA ILE A 72 2.18 8.56 -7.34
C ILE A 72 1.75 8.84 -5.91
N THR A 73 1.20 10.02 -5.68
CA THR A 73 0.64 10.43 -4.38
C THR A 73 -0.49 11.43 -4.63
N THR A 74 -1.15 11.86 -3.57
CA THR A 74 -2.16 12.92 -3.66
C THR A 74 -1.52 14.31 -3.67
N PRO A 75 -2.19 15.33 -4.23
CA PRO A 75 -1.75 16.72 -4.13
C PRO A 75 -1.58 17.22 -2.70
N GLU A 76 -0.76 18.26 -2.51
CA GLU A 76 -0.59 18.87 -1.19
C GLU A 76 -1.92 19.41 -0.64
N GLY A 77 -2.21 19.11 0.63
CA GLY A 77 -3.47 19.47 1.28
C GLY A 77 -4.59 18.43 1.10
N GLN A 78 -4.40 17.43 0.25
CA GLN A 78 -5.35 16.32 0.09
C GLN A 78 -4.86 15.08 0.85
N TRP A 79 -5.61 14.68 1.88
CA TRP A 79 -5.40 13.45 2.65
C TRP A 79 -6.23 12.29 2.14
N LEU A 80 -7.37 12.61 1.52
CA LEU A 80 -8.25 11.64 0.87
C LEU A 80 -7.51 10.94 -0.28
N GLY A 81 -7.45 9.61 -0.22
CA GLY A 81 -6.75 8.78 -1.19
C GLY A 81 -5.28 8.50 -0.87
N ARG A 82 -4.77 8.95 0.29
CA ARG A 82 -3.43 8.59 0.75
C ARG A 82 -3.39 7.19 1.37
N SER A 83 -2.24 6.53 1.31
CA SER A 83 -2.10 5.17 1.86
C SER A 83 -2.42 5.12 3.36
N GLU A 84 -2.03 6.14 4.14
CA GLU A 84 -2.28 6.21 5.58
C GLU A 84 -3.77 6.27 5.93
N MET A 85 -4.61 6.84 5.06
CA MET A 85 -6.05 6.86 5.25
C MET A 85 -6.60 5.44 5.32
N PHE A 86 -6.25 4.58 4.36
CA PHE A 86 -6.70 3.18 4.35
C PHE A 86 -6.32 2.46 5.66
N TYR A 87 -5.06 2.55 6.09
CA TYR A 87 -4.63 1.91 7.35
C TYR A 87 -5.40 2.46 8.56
N ARG A 88 -5.65 3.77 8.57
CA ARG A 88 -6.44 4.41 9.63
C ARG A 88 -7.87 3.89 9.67
N LEU A 89 -8.53 3.73 8.52
CA LEU A 89 -9.91 3.22 8.46
C LEU A 89 -9.95 1.77 8.93
N VAL A 90 -9.06 0.91 8.44
CA VAL A 90 -8.98 -0.50 8.86
C VAL A 90 -8.73 -0.63 10.35
N ASP A 91 -7.75 0.10 10.90
CA ASP A 91 -7.43 0.01 12.32
C ASP A 91 -8.55 0.57 13.21
N LYS A 92 -9.32 1.55 12.70
CA LYS A 92 -10.49 2.11 13.41
C LYS A 92 -11.64 1.11 13.46
N GLU A 93 -11.94 0.43 12.36
CA GLU A 93 -12.97 -0.62 12.35
C GLU A 93 -12.54 -1.86 13.10
N GLN A 94 -11.27 -2.26 13.04
CA GLN A 94 -10.77 -3.42 13.79
C GLN A 94 -10.96 -3.23 15.31
N ARG A 95 -10.81 -2.00 15.81
CA ARG A 95 -11.08 -1.69 17.22
C ARG A 95 -12.57 -1.72 17.57
N ARG A 96 -13.45 -1.48 16.60
CA ARG A 96 -14.91 -1.49 16.78
C ARG A 96 -15.49 -2.89 16.67
N SER A 97 -14.86 -3.74 15.87
CA SER A 97 -15.29 -5.11 15.60
C SER A 97 -14.11 -6.06 15.79
N PRO A 98 -13.67 -6.28 17.05
CA PRO A 98 -12.48 -7.10 17.33
C PRO A 98 -12.62 -8.56 16.88
N ASP A 99 -13.84 -9.06 16.74
CA ASP A 99 -14.13 -10.43 16.29
C ASP A 99 -14.01 -10.61 14.78
N ARG A 100 -13.97 -9.51 14.02
CA ARG A 100 -13.79 -9.56 12.56
C ARG A 100 -12.32 -9.67 12.22
N THR A 101 -12.02 -10.46 11.21
CA THR A 101 -10.69 -10.52 10.62
C THR A 101 -10.37 -9.22 9.89
N ARG A 102 -9.07 -8.91 9.77
CA ARG A 102 -8.61 -7.74 9.00
C ARG A 102 -9.07 -7.81 7.54
N GLN A 103 -9.13 -9.01 6.95
CA GLN A 103 -9.55 -9.19 5.56
C GLN A 103 -11.03 -8.85 5.37
N GLU A 104 -11.91 -9.27 6.28
CA GLU A 104 -13.33 -8.90 6.21
C GLU A 104 -13.50 -7.38 6.29
N ILE A 105 -12.73 -6.70 7.15
CA ILE A 105 -12.78 -5.24 7.28
C ILE A 105 -12.27 -4.55 6.00
N VAL A 106 -11.21 -5.08 5.39
CA VAL A 106 -10.70 -4.57 4.11
C VAL A 106 -11.73 -4.73 3.00
N ASN A 107 -12.40 -5.90 2.92
CA ASN A 107 -13.43 -6.15 1.92
C ASN A 107 -14.61 -5.17 2.03
N ASP A 108 -14.91 -4.67 3.24
CA ASP A 108 -15.92 -3.63 3.44
C ASP A 108 -15.43 -2.22 3.08
N ILE A 109 -14.14 -1.94 3.19
CA ILE A 109 -13.58 -0.60 2.97
C ILE A 109 -13.18 -0.39 1.50
N ASP A 110 -12.67 -1.43 0.83
CA ASP A 110 -12.17 -1.38 -0.54
C ASP A 110 -13.18 -0.82 -1.56
N PRO A 111 -14.48 -1.16 -1.50
CA PRO A 111 -15.48 -0.58 -2.40
C PRO A 111 -15.56 0.95 -2.31
N LEU A 112 -15.58 1.51 -1.09
CA LEU A 112 -15.55 2.95 -0.87
C LEU A 112 -14.26 3.57 -1.41
N LEU A 113 -13.13 2.90 -1.18
CA LEU A 113 -11.84 3.39 -1.67
C LEU A 113 -11.73 3.34 -3.18
N SER A 114 -12.29 2.33 -3.86
CA SER A 114 -12.38 2.28 -5.32
C SER A 114 -13.05 3.55 -5.85
N PHE A 115 -14.18 3.88 -5.23
CA PHE A 115 -14.95 5.06 -5.60
C PHE A 115 -14.17 6.37 -5.32
N VAL A 116 -13.56 6.49 -4.13
CA VAL A 116 -12.69 7.63 -3.78
C VAL A 116 -11.54 7.77 -4.78
N TYR A 117 -10.79 6.70 -5.05
CA TYR A 117 -9.67 6.72 -5.98
C TYR A 117 -10.08 7.14 -7.39
N SER A 118 -11.30 6.80 -7.82
CA SER A 118 -11.79 7.17 -9.16
C SER A 118 -12.04 8.67 -9.37
N ARG A 119 -12.10 9.45 -8.28
CA ARG A 119 -12.47 10.87 -8.29
C ARG A 119 -11.41 11.79 -7.69
N VAL A 120 -10.44 11.24 -6.95
CA VAL A 120 -9.36 12.04 -6.37
C VAL A 120 -8.19 12.16 -7.35
N PRO A 121 -7.66 13.38 -7.55
CA PRO A 121 -6.49 13.57 -8.39
C PRO A 121 -5.26 12.92 -7.75
N VAL A 122 -4.34 12.49 -8.61
CA VAL A 122 -3.00 12.03 -8.23
C VAL A 122 -1.94 12.88 -8.91
N GLN A 123 -0.73 12.86 -8.36
CA GLN A 123 0.45 13.52 -8.92
C GLN A 123 1.66 12.60 -8.82
N LEU A 124 2.67 12.84 -9.67
CA LEU A 124 3.96 12.18 -9.57
C LEU A 124 4.70 12.62 -8.30
N THR A 125 5.36 11.68 -7.63
CA THR A 125 6.33 11.99 -6.56
C THR A 125 7.62 12.60 -7.12
N ASP A 126 7.95 12.24 -8.35
CA ASP A 126 9.10 12.70 -9.12
C ASP A 126 8.72 12.92 -10.59
N SER A 127 8.83 14.15 -11.06
CA SER A 127 8.32 14.58 -12.38
C SER A 127 9.03 13.92 -13.56
N ILE A 128 10.28 13.47 -13.39
CA ILE A 128 11.04 12.83 -14.48
C ILE A 128 10.83 11.31 -14.55
N LEU A 129 10.10 10.73 -13.59
CA LEU A 129 9.95 9.28 -13.47
C LEU A 129 9.38 8.62 -14.76
N PRO A 130 8.36 9.17 -15.44
CA PRO A 130 7.89 8.60 -16.71
C PRO A 130 8.99 8.44 -17.77
N GLU A 131 9.81 9.48 -17.97
CA GLU A 131 10.90 9.48 -18.95
C GLU A 131 11.96 8.44 -18.57
N VAL A 132 12.31 8.37 -17.28
CA VAL A 132 13.31 7.42 -16.77
C VAL A 132 12.84 5.97 -16.94
N ILE A 133 11.55 5.68 -16.73
CA ILE A 133 10.98 4.34 -16.98
C ILE A 133 11.11 3.98 -18.47
N GLN A 134 10.82 4.90 -19.39
CA GLN A 134 10.99 4.67 -20.82
C GLN A 134 12.46 4.41 -21.19
N GLN A 135 13.39 5.17 -20.62
CA GLN A 135 14.82 4.96 -20.80
C GLN A 135 15.27 3.57 -20.31
N LEU A 136 14.83 3.16 -19.12
CA LEU A 136 15.10 1.82 -18.58
C LEU A 136 14.57 0.71 -19.50
N ASN A 137 13.31 0.81 -19.94
CA ASN A 137 12.69 -0.13 -20.87
C ASN A 137 13.48 -0.23 -22.18
N SER A 138 13.92 0.91 -22.74
CA SER A 138 14.73 0.95 -23.97
C SER A 138 16.09 0.23 -23.85
N GLN A 139 16.60 0.10 -22.62
CA GLN A 139 17.83 -0.62 -22.30
C GLN A 139 17.59 -2.07 -21.85
N ASN A 140 16.37 -2.60 -22.05
CA ASN A 140 15.95 -3.93 -21.62
C ASN A 140 16.07 -4.15 -20.11
N VAL A 141 15.87 -3.09 -19.31
CA VAL A 141 15.62 -3.19 -17.88
C VAL A 141 14.12 -3.30 -17.68
N LEU A 142 13.67 -4.35 -17.01
CA LEU A 142 12.26 -4.54 -16.72
C LEU A 142 11.85 -3.64 -15.55
N VAL A 143 10.76 -2.88 -15.69
CA VAL A 143 10.22 -2.01 -14.65
C VAL A 143 8.74 -2.35 -14.46
N ILE A 144 8.37 -2.75 -13.25
CA ILE A 144 6.96 -3.01 -12.89
C ILE A 144 6.54 -2.13 -11.70
N GLY A 145 5.24 -1.84 -11.64
CA GLY A 145 4.59 -1.23 -10.49
C GLY A 145 3.98 -2.31 -9.60
N MET A 146 4.10 -2.20 -8.28
CA MET A 146 3.51 -3.15 -7.33
C MET A 146 2.92 -2.44 -6.13
N THR A 147 1.60 -2.54 -5.94
CA THR A 147 0.88 -1.91 -4.83
C THR A 147 0.20 -2.95 -3.94
N ALA A 148 -0.02 -2.60 -2.67
CA ALA A 148 -0.84 -3.37 -1.74
C ALA A 148 -2.36 -3.09 -1.91
N ARG A 149 -2.76 -2.22 -2.84
CA ARG A 149 -4.16 -2.01 -3.21
C ARG A 149 -4.79 -3.33 -3.70
N GLY A 150 -6.07 -3.54 -3.38
CA GLY A 150 -6.85 -4.70 -3.80
C GLY A 150 -7.19 -4.73 -5.29
N MET A 151 -7.60 -5.90 -5.78
CA MET A 151 -8.10 -6.08 -7.15
C MET A 151 -9.27 -5.15 -7.51
N PRO A 152 -10.24 -4.82 -6.61
CA PRO A 152 -11.37 -3.95 -6.96
C PRO A 152 -11.01 -2.53 -7.39
N VAL A 153 -9.76 -2.08 -7.16
CA VAL A 153 -9.30 -0.73 -7.53
C VAL A 153 -8.28 -0.75 -8.67
N ALA A 154 -8.14 -1.88 -9.36
CA ALA A 154 -7.14 -2.08 -10.40
C ALA A 154 -7.33 -1.13 -11.60
N ASP A 155 -8.54 -1.09 -12.16
CA ASP A 155 -8.88 -0.22 -13.29
C ASP A 155 -8.62 1.25 -12.97
N VAL A 156 -9.05 1.68 -11.79
CA VAL A 156 -8.84 3.04 -11.31
C VAL A 156 -7.34 3.34 -11.16
N THR A 157 -6.57 2.41 -10.60
CA THR A 157 -5.12 2.57 -10.43
C THR A 157 -4.41 2.67 -11.78
N ARG A 158 -4.78 1.84 -12.77
CA ARG A 158 -4.26 1.92 -14.14
C ARG A 158 -4.62 3.25 -14.80
N SER A 159 -5.86 3.72 -14.62
CA SER A 159 -6.30 5.01 -15.13
C SER A 159 -5.49 6.17 -14.53
N GLN A 160 -5.28 6.14 -13.21
CA GLN A 160 -4.45 7.14 -12.50
C GLN A 160 -3.01 7.15 -13.00
N LEU A 161 -2.39 5.98 -13.18
CA LEU A 161 -1.03 5.89 -13.73
C LEU A 161 -0.95 6.45 -15.15
N LYS A 162 -1.93 6.13 -15.99
CA LYS A 162 -2.02 6.65 -17.36
C LYS A 162 -2.20 8.17 -17.40
N GLU A 163 -3.01 8.73 -16.51
CA GLU A 163 -3.25 10.18 -16.40
C GLU A 163 -1.95 10.95 -16.11
N VAL A 164 -1.07 10.38 -15.28
CA VAL A 164 0.24 10.98 -14.98
C VAL A 164 1.37 10.52 -15.90
N GLY A 165 1.03 9.82 -16.99
CA GLY A 165 1.98 9.40 -18.02
C GLY A 165 2.90 8.24 -17.65
N ILE A 166 2.61 7.50 -16.58
CA ILE A 166 3.39 6.31 -16.19
C ILE A 166 2.98 5.12 -17.06
N THR A 167 3.96 4.45 -17.64
CA THR A 167 3.78 3.19 -18.39
C THR A 167 4.92 2.25 -18.05
N PHE A 168 4.59 1.13 -17.41
CA PHE A 168 5.54 0.09 -17.01
C PHE A 168 5.91 -0.83 -18.17
N SER A 169 6.85 -1.75 -17.97
CA SER A 169 7.13 -2.80 -18.95
C SER A 169 5.90 -3.69 -19.13
N ASP A 170 5.56 -4.01 -20.37
CA ASP A 170 4.41 -4.86 -20.65
C ASP A 170 4.68 -6.32 -20.23
N THR A 171 3.85 -6.82 -19.31
CA THR A 171 3.84 -8.23 -18.86
C THR A 171 2.79 -9.07 -19.57
N GLY A 172 2.11 -8.49 -20.57
CA GLY A 172 1.01 -9.09 -21.30
C GLY A 172 -0.36 -8.83 -20.64
N ALA A 173 -1.36 -9.55 -21.15
CA ALA A 173 -2.75 -9.47 -20.70
C ALA A 173 -2.92 -9.85 -19.21
N GLU A 174 -4.05 -9.47 -18.64
CA GLU A 174 -4.38 -9.73 -17.24
C GLU A 174 -4.25 -11.21 -16.87
N ARG A 175 -3.61 -11.46 -15.73
CA ARG A 175 -3.51 -12.79 -15.13
C ARG A 175 -3.88 -12.72 -13.66
N LEU A 176 -4.77 -13.61 -13.25
CA LEU A 176 -5.07 -13.90 -11.85
C LEU A 176 -4.15 -15.02 -11.37
N ILE A 177 -3.33 -14.76 -10.35
CA ILE A 177 -2.34 -15.71 -9.82
C ILE A 177 -2.72 -16.06 -8.39
N ALA A 178 -2.80 -17.36 -8.12
CA ALA A 178 -3.07 -17.90 -6.80
C ALA A 178 -1.80 -17.93 -5.94
N LEU A 179 -1.98 -17.65 -4.65
CA LEU A 179 -1.02 -17.84 -3.57
C LEU A 179 -1.60 -18.89 -2.60
N PRO A 180 -0.79 -19.43 -1.67
CA PRO A 180 -1.31 -20.30 -0.62
C PRO A 180 -2.44 -19.64 0.18
N GLU A 181 -3.31 -20.48 0.76
CA GLU A 181 -4.47 -20.06 1.59
C GLU A 181 -5.56 -19.31 0.81
N ASP A 182 -5.77 -19.68 -0.46
CA ASP A 182 -6.82 -19.12 -1.34
C ASP A 182 -6.69 -17.60 -1.57
N ARG A 183 -5.48 -17.07 -1.37
CA ARG A 183 -5.16 -15.68 -1.67
C ARG A 183 -4.85 -15.53 -3.15
N HIS A 184 -5.18 -14.38 -3.71
CA HIS A 184 -4.96 -14.10 -5.13
C HIS A 184 -4.42 -12.69 -5.32
N PHE A 185 -3.72 -12.48 -6.44
CA PHE A 185 -3.35 -11.16 -6.93
C PHE A 185 -3.47 -11.11 -8.45
N ILE A 186 -3.54 -9.91 -9.01
CA ILE A 186 -3.55 -9.73 -10.47
C ILE A 186 -2.31 -8.97 -10.94
N VAL A 187 -1.89 -9.29 -12.15
CA VAL A 187 -0.88 -8.57 -12.90
C VAL A 187 -1.38 -8.31 -14.31
N GLU A 188 -1.23 -7.08 -14.78
CA GLU A 188 -1.57 -6.68 -16.14
C GLU A 188 -0.69 -5.50 -16.56
N HIS A 189 -0.11 -5.57 -17.77
CA HIS A 189 0.69 -4.47 -18.34
C HIS A 189 1.73 -3.87 -17.37
N GLY A 190 2.42 -4.72 -16.60
CA GLY A 190 3.44 -4.32 -15.64
C GLY A 190 2.91 -3.72 -14.33
N VAL A 191 1.60 -3.72 -14.10
CA VAL A 191 0.99 -3.28 -12.84
C VAL A 191 0.54 -4.50 -12.04
N VAL A 192 1.06 -4.64 -10.83
CA VAL A 192 0.75 -5.73 -9.91
C VAL A 192 -0.11 -5.21 -8.76
N MET A 193 -1.36 -5.68 -8.69
CA MET A 193 -2.27 -5.42 -7.57
C MET A 193 -2.10 -6.55 -6.57
N ALA A 194 -1.14 -6.42 -5.67
CA ALA A 194 -0.83 -7.47 -4.71
C ALA A 194 -2.01 -7.74 -3.78
N GLY A 195 -2.81 -6.72 -3.43
CA GLY A 195 -3.86 -6.84 -2.44
C GLY A 195 -3.33 -6.91 -1.01
N GLN A 196 -4.23 -6.66 -0.07
CA GLN A 196 -3.92 -6.73 1.35
C GLN A 196 -3.70 -8.18 1.80
N GLY A 197 -2.84 -8.38 2.80
CA GLY A 197 -2.45 -9.71 3.26
C GLY A 197 -1.38 -10.41 2.41
N ASN A 198 -1.18 -9.97 1.16
CA ASN A 198 -0.13 -10.52 0.30
C ASN A 198 1.19 -9.77 0.50
N LYS A 199 2.24 -10.51 0.88
CA LYS A 199 3.59 -9.95 0.99
C LYS A 199 4.19 -9.79 -0.41
N LYS A 200 4.73 -8.61 -0.71
CA LYS A 200 5.38 -8.32 -2.01
C LYS A 200 6.44 -9.34 -2.40
N GLY A 201 7.17 -9.88 -1.41
CA GLY A 201 8.13 -10.96 -1.65
C GLY A 201 7.50 -12.25 -2.18
N GLU A 202 6.36 -12.69 -1.62
CA GLU A 202 5.63 -13.87 -2.08
C GLU A 202 5.04 -13.65 -3.48
N VAL A 203 4.53 -12.44 -3.73
CA VAL A 203 4.01 -12.03 -5.03
C VAL A 203 5.11 -12.05 -6.10
N LEU A 204 6.29 -11.51 -5.78
CA LEU A 204 7.43 -11.50 -6.70
C LEU A 204 7.88 -12.92 -7.06
N THR A 205 8.03 -13.81 -6.08
CA THR A 205 8.47 -15.18 -6.35
C THR A 205 7.40 -15.97 -7.12
N ALA A 206 6.12 -15.72 -6.86
CA ALA A 206 5.02 -16.29 -7.65
C ALA A 206 5.07 -15.81 -9.12
N LEU A 207 5.29 -14.51 -9.36
CA LEU A 207 5.44 -13.97 -10.72
C LEU A 207 6.58 -14.62 -11.51
N ILE A 208 7.69 -14.94 -10.85
CA ILE A 208 8.83 -15.62 -11.48
C ILE A 208 8.51 -17.11 -11.72
N ASN A 209 7.93 -17.80 -10.74
CA ASN A 209 7.54 -19.21 -10.85
C ASN A 209 6.52 -19.46 -11.97
N GLU A 210 5.54 -18.58 -12.09
CA GLU A 210 4.51 -18.62 -13.13
C GLU A 210 5.01 -18.10 -14.49
N LYS A 211 6.31 -17.80 -14.61
CA LYS A 211 6.97 -17.32 -15.83
C LYS A 211 6.31 -16.06 -16.41
N VAL A 212 5.68 -15.24 -15.56
CA VAL A 212 5.23 -13.89 -15.92
C VAL A 212 6.43 -12.97 -16.04
N LEU A 213 7.39 -13.12 -15.12
CA LEU A 213 8.65 -12.42 -15.14
C LEU A 213 9.80 -13.41 -15.39
N PRO A 214 10.85 -13.03 -16.15
CA PRO A 214 12.07 -13.82 -16.20
C PRO A 214 12.76 -13.81 -14.82
N VAL A 215 13.61 -14.79 -14.56
CA VAL A 215 14.50 -14.77 -13.37
C VAL A 215 15.51 -13.62 -13.55
N PRO A 216 15.50 -12.59 -12.69
CA PRO A 216 16.39 -11.45 -12.84
C PRO A 216 17.77 -11.73 -12.23
N GLU A 217 18.83 -11.12 -12.78
CA GLU A 217 20.16 -11.13 -12.15
C GLU A 217 20.21 -10.25 -10.89
N GLN A 218 19.42 -9.17 -10.92
CA GLN A 218 19.26 -8.26 -9.80
C GLN A 218 17.84 -7.72 -9.69
N VAL A 219 17.41 -7.47 -8.46
CA VAL A 219 16.14 -6.82 -8.14
C VAL A 219 16.42 -5.54 -7.37
N MET A 220 15.90 -4.42 -7.86
CA MET A 220 15.85 -3.17 -7.12
C MET A 220 14.38 -2.87 -6.78
N LEU A 221 14.05 -2.85 -5.49
CA LEU A 221 12.73 -2.42 -5.02
C LEU A 221 12.86 -1.03 -4.42
N ILE A 222 12.04 -0.10 -4.89
CA ILE A 222 11.83 1.22 -4.28
C ILE A 222 10.45 1.22 -3.64
N ASP A 223 10.40 1.43 -2.33
CA ASP A 223 9.16 1.35 -1.53
C ASP A 223 9.21 2.32 -0.35
N ASP A 224 8.09 2.92 0.04
CA ASP A 224 8.00 3.85 1.16
C ASP A 224 8.06 3.15 2.53
N ARG A 225 8.01 1.81 2.57
CA ARG A 225 7.95 1.03 3.82
C ARG A 225 9.01 -0.05 3.90
N ASP A 226 9.87 0.07 4.90
CA ASP A 226 10.91 -0.91 5.24
C ASP A 226 10.39 -2.35 5.34
N ARG A 227 9.19 -2.56 5.90
CA ARG A 227 8.62 -3.91 6.01
C ARG A 227 8.47 -4.59 4.64
N HIS A 228 8.13 -3.84 3.59
CA HIS A 228 7.99 -4.38 2.24
C HIS A 228 9.36 -4.73 1.66
N LEU A 229 10.35 -3.85 1.84
CA LEU A 229 11.74 -4.10 1.47
C LEU A 229 12.28 -5.38 2.12
N ASN A 230 12.01 -5.56 3.41
CA ASN A 230 12.43 -6.74 4.17
C ASN A 230 11.72 -8.01 3.66
N THR A 231 10.42 -7.97 3.42
CA THR A 231 9.71 -9.17 2.91
C THR A 231 10.19 -9.62 1.54
N VAL A 232 10.62 -8.71 0.68
CA VAL A 232 11.18 -9.05 -0.63
C VAL A 232 12.58 -9.62 -0.49
N ARG A 233 13.42 -9.05 0.40
CA ARG A 233 14.71 -9.65 0.75
C ARG A 233 14.52 -11.11 1.15
N ASP A 234 13.76 -11.36 2.20
CA ASP A 234 13.55 -12.69 2.79
C ASP A 234 12.96 -13.70 1.79
N ALA A 235 12.16 -13.23 0.83
CA ALA A 235 11.61 -14.08 -0.23
C ALA A 235 12.66 -14.41 -1.29
N LEU A 236 13.45 -13.43 -1.73
CA LEU A 236 14.52 -13.65 -2.70
C LEU A 236 15.65 -14.52 -2.13
N GLU A 237 16.01 -14.35 -0.85
CA GLU A 237 17.03 -15.18 -0.18
C GLU A 237 16.65 -16.67 -0.22
N ARG A 238 15.36 -16.96 -0.03
CA ARG A 238 14.82 -18.33 -0.07
C ARG A 238 14.60 -18.86 -1.48
N PHE A 239 14.29 -17.97 -2.42
CA PHE A 239 13.99 -18.32 -3.80
C PHE A 239 15.27 -18.63 -4.59
N ASP A 240 16.21 -17.69 -4.63
CA ASP A 240 17.49 -17.82 -5.30
C ASP A 240 18.51 -16.83 -4.70
N PRO A 241 19.47 -17.30 -3.88
CA PRO A 241 20.44 -16.44 -3.21
C PRO A 241 21.45 -15.79 -4.17
N THR A 242 21.49 -16.21 -5.44
CA THR A 242 22.36 -15.59 -6.45
C THR A 242 21.81 -14.26 -6.97
N ILE A 243 20.51 -14.01 -6.79
CA ILE A 243 19.87 -12.74 -7.16
C ILE A 243 20.39 -11.62 -6.24
N THR A 244 21.00 -10.61 -6.86
CA THR A 244 21.44 -9.42 -6.11
C THR A 244 20.23 -8.55 -5.76
N TYR A 245 19.97 -8.34 -4.47
CA TYR A 245 18.88 -7.48 -4.01
C TYR A 245 19.38 -6.11 -3.57
N ARG A 246 18.73 -5.06 -4.07
CA ARG A 246 19.01 -3.64 -3.79
C ARG A 246 17.75 -2.97 -3.21
N PRO A 247 17.54 -2.99 -1.89
CA PRO A 247 16.43 -2.29 -1.27
C PRO A 247 16.67 -0.79 -1.24
N VAL A 248 15.65 -0.01 -1.61
CA VAL A 248 15.69 1.46 -1.59
C VAL A 248 14.45 1.98 -0.86
N LEU A 249 14.66 2.62 0.28
CA LEU A 249 13.58 3.25 1.03
C LEU A 249 13.22 4.60 0.42
N CYS A 250 12.00 4.71 -0.10
CA CYS A 250 11.45 5.98 -0.54
C CYS A 250 11.05 6.81 0.68
N ASN A 251 11.62 8.01 0.81
CA ASN A 251 11.32 8.93 1.90
C ASN A 251 10.66 10.22 1.41
N TYR A 252 9.95 10.16 0.27
CA TYR A 252 9.24 11.29 -0.33
C TYR A 252 8.38 12.07 0.68
N LEU A 253 7.71 11.36 1.58
CA LEU A 253 6.82 11.96 2.59
C LEU A 253 7.54 12.55 3.81
N LYS A 254 8.84 12.31 3.99
CA LYS A 254 9.57 12.68 5.22
C LYS A 254 9.53 14.19 5.49
N ASP A 255 9.59 14.99 4.43
CA ASP A 255 9.58 16.45 4.50
C ASP A 255 8.19 17.04 4.20
N LYS A 256 7.16 16.19 4.09
CA LYS A 256 5.77 16.60 3.85
C LYS A 256 5.01 16.74 5.17
N LYS A 257 3.87 17.43 5.12
CA LYS A 257 2.96 17.52 6.27
C LYS A 257 2.56 16.10 6.70
N ARG A 258 2.69 15.80 7.99
CA ARG A 258 2.27 14.53 8.56
C ARG A 258 0.79 14.32 8.34
N PHE A 259 0.41 13.07 8.06
CA PHE A 259 -0.99 12.68 7.88
C PHE A 259 -1.87 13.18 9.04
N ASN A 260 -2.91 13.93 8.70
CA ASN A 260 -3.91 14.40 9.66
C ASN A 260 -5.18 13.54 9.55
N ALA A 261 -5.37 12.64 10.52
CA ALA A 261 -6.51 11.72 10.52
C ALA A 261 -7.87 12.44 10.64
N ILE A 262 -7.94 13.57 11.35
CA ILE A 262 -9.19 14.32 11.51
C ILE A 262 -9.56 14.98 10.18
N GLU A 263 -8.61 15.68 9.56
CA GLU A 263 -8.84 16.30 8.25
C GLU A 263 -9.11 15.25 7.16
N SER A 264 -8.47 14.07 7.22
CA SER A 264 -8.76 12.97 6.31
C SER A 264 -10.20 12.46 6.43
N GLU A 265 -10.72 12.30 7.65
CA GLU A 265 -12.12 11.92 7.86
C GLU A 265 -13.09 13.04 7.45
N GLN A 266 -12.73 14.31 7.67
CA GLN A 266 -13.49 15.46 7.18
C GLN A 266 -13.54 15.49 5.64
N GLN A 267 -12.41 15.25 4.97
CA GLN A 267 -12.37 15.19 3.50
C GLN A 267 -13.18 14.01 2.95
N LEU A 268 -13.17 12.85 3.62
CA LEU A 268 -14.04 11.73 3.25
C LEU A 268 -15.52 12.08 3.40
N PHE A 269 -15.89 12.78 4.48
CA PHE A 269 -17.25 13.28 4.66
C PHE A 269 -17.64 14.29 3.59
N ASP A 270 -16.77 15.27 3.32
CA ASP A 270 -17.00 16.29 2.31
C ASP A 270 -17.13 15.68 0.91
N PHE A 271 -16.36 14.63 0.63
CA PHE A 271 -16.47 13.83 -0.58
C PHE A 271 -17.86 13.19 -0.71
N LEU A 272 -18.31 12.42 0.30
CA LEU A 272 -19.63 11.80 0.28
C LEU A 272 -20.75 12.86 0.17
N TYR A 273 -20.59 14.00 0.83
CA TYR A 273 -21.53 15.11 0.73
C TYR A 273 -21.56 15.73 -0.67
N GLN A 274 -20.39 15.99 -1.26
CA GLN A 274 -20.26 16.59 -2.59
C GLN A 274 -20.95 15.72 -3.65
N TRP A 275 -20.77 14.40 -3.57
CA TRP A 275 -21.27 13.46 -4.56
C TRP A 275 -22.61 12.81 -4.20
N ARG A 276 -23.32 13.32 -3.19
CA ARG A 276 -24.57 12.71 -2.70
C ARG A 276 -25.73 12.63 -3.74
N ASP A 277 -25.65 13.48 -4.77
CA ASP A 277 -26.64 13.55 -5.84
C ASP A 277 -26.21 12.74 -7.09
N ASP A 278 -25.01 12.16 -7.08
CA ASP A 278 -24.52 11.23 -8.09
C ASP A 278 -25.23 9.87 -7.91
N LYS A 279 -25.85 9.35 -8.96
CA LYS A 279 -26.64 8.10 -8.91
C LYS A 279 -25.76 6.90 -8.57
N GLU A 280 -24.53 6.87 -9.05
CA GLU A 280 -23.60 5.78 -8.78
C GLU A 280 -23.20 5.80 -7.31
N VAL A 281 -22.93 7.00 -6.76
CA VAL A 281 -22.65 7.17 -5.31
C VAL A 281 -23.82 6.80 -4.46
N ALA A 282 -25.01 7.26 -4.80
CA ALA A 282 -26.20 6.93 -4.04
C ALA A 282 -26.43 5.43 -3.99
N HIS A 283 -26.36 4.77 -5.15
CA HIS A 283 -26.49 3.32 -5.24
C HIS A 283 -25.39 2.58 -4.44
N PHE A 284 -24.16 3.05 -4.53
CA PHE A 284 -23.03 2.51 -3.78
C PHE A 284 -23.24 2.63 -2.26
N VAL A 285 -23.55 3.83 -1.76
CA VAL A 285 -23.75 4.10 -0.33
C VAL A 285 -24.93 3.31 0.24
N GLU A 286 -25.98 3.10 -0.56
CA GLU A 286 -27.13 2.27 -0.18
C GLU A 286 -26.78 0.78 0.02
N GLN A 287 -25.69 0.30 -0.58
CA GLN A 287 -25.27 -1.10 -0.50
C GLN A 287 -24.03 -1.32 0.38
N ASP A 288 -23.24 -0.27 0.57
CA ASP A 288 -21.97 -0.36 1.30
C ASP A 288 -22.14 -0.15 2.81
N ALA A 289 -22.03 -1.25 3.55
CA ALA A 289 -22.19 -1.26 5.00
C ALA A 289 -21.21 -0.31 5.72
N TYR A 290 -19.98 -0.17 5.20
CA TYR A 290 -18.99 0.74 5.78
C TYR A 290 -19.44 2.19 5.65
N SER A 291 -19.85 2.63 4.46
CA SER A 291 -20.34 3.98 4.19
C SER A 291 -21.59 4.29 4.99
N GLN A 292 -22.55 3.37 5.08
CA GLN A 292 -23.72 3.55 5.94
C GLN A 292 -23.32 3.72 7.40
N GLY A 293 -22.42 2.88 7.92
CA GLY A 293 -21.92 3.02 9.28
C GLY A 293 -21.19 4.34 9.51
N PHE A 294 -20.40 4.81 8.54
CA PHE A 294 -19.73 6.10 8.58
C PHE A 294 -20.74 7.25 8.68
N ILE A 295 -21.78 7.25 7.83
CA ILE A 295 -22.84 8.28 7.79
C ILE A 295 -23.73 8.22 9.04
N ALA A 296 -24.00 7.04 9.59
CA ALA A 296 -24.72 6.92 10.85
C ALA A 296 -24.00 7.66 12.00
N ARG A 297 -22.67 7.75 11.92
CA ARG A 297 -21.79 8.32 12.95
C ARG A 297 -21.23 9.72 12.63
N CYS A 298 -21.61 10.33 11.51
CA CYS A 298 -21.02 11.61 11.08
C CYS A 298 -21.34 12.80 12.00
N ARG A 299 -22.26 12.65 12.96
CA ARG A 299 -22.60 13.69 13.95
C ARG A 299 -21.42 14.08 14.84
N ASN A 300 -20.42 13.20 14.94
CA ASN A 300 -19.20 13.45 15.70
C ASN A 300 -18.18 14.31 14.93
N ILE A 301 -18.46 14.70 13.69
CA ILE A 301 -17.59 15.58 12.90
C ILE A 301 -17.92 17.04 13.26
N PRO A 302 -16.96 17.80 13.83
CA PRO A 302 -17.18 19.20 14.22
C PRO A 302 -17.72 20.04 13.05
N ASP A 303 -18.65 20.94 13.33
CA ASP A 303 -19.23 21.91 12.39
C ASP A 303 -19.97 21.32 11.16
N ARG A 304 -20.22 20.01 11.13
CA ARG A 304 -20.85 19.31 9.99
C ARG A 304 -22.23 18.72 10.31
N GLN A 305 -22.83 19.04 11.46
CA GLN A 305 -24.07 18.40 11.94
C GLN A 305 -25.23 18.49 10.93
N LYS A 306 -25.48 19.67 10.36
CA LYS A 306 -26.55 19.86 9.36
C LYS A 306 -26.29 19.08 8.06
N GLN A 307 -25.04 19.00 7.62
CA GLN A 307 -24.68 18.22 6.43
C GLN A 307 -24.82 16.72 6.71
N CYS A 308 -24.50 16.29 7.92
CA CYS A 308 -24.66 14.91 8.37
C CYS A 308 -26.13 14.49 8.35
N GLU A 309 -27.03 15.32 8.88
CA GLU A 309 -28.48 15.10 8.80
C GLU A 309 -28.97 15.03 7.35
N GLY A 310 -28.41 15.87 6.46
CA GLY A 310 -28.67 15.83 5.03
C GLY A 310 -28.30 14.49 4.39
N LEU A 311 -27.10 13.97 4.69
CA LEU A 311 -26.65 12.65 4.21
C LEU A 311 -27.49 11.50 4.77
N GLN A 312 -27.78 11.53 6.08
CA GLN A 312 -28.63 10.55 6.75
C GLN A 312 -30.01 10.48 6.09
N LYS A 313 -30.61 11.64 5.81
CA LYS A 313 -31.89 11.71 5.10
C LYS A 313 -31.78 11.24 3.65
N GLN A 314 -30.76 11.68 2.93
CA GLN A 314 -30.55 11.36 1.51
C GLN A 314 -30.46 9.86 1.27
N PHE A 315 -29.73 9.15 2.14
CA PHE A 315 -29.45 7.72 1.97
C PHE A 315 -30.28 6.82 2.89
N GLY A 316 -31.29 7.37 3.58
CA GLY A 316 -32.13 6.60 4.51
C GLY A 316 -31.37 5.98 5.69
N VAL A 317 -30.21 6.52 6.06
CA VAL A 317 -29.36 5.99 7.13
C VAL A 317 -29.83 6.49 8.48
N GLN A 318 -30.14 5.57 9.39
CA GLN A 318 -30.50 5.90 10.77
C GLN A 318 -29.25 6.36 11.55
N PRO A 319 -29.35 7.42 12.38
CA PRO A 319 -28.24 7.84 13.24
C PRO A 319 -27.84 6.73 14.21
N ALA A 320 -26.53 6.54 14.38
CA ALA A 320 -26.02 5.71 15.46
C ALA A 320 -26.32 6.39 16.81
N LEU A 321 -26.80 5.60 17.78
CA LEU A 321 -27.05 6.04 19.15
C LEU A 321 -25.76 6.38 19.90
#